data_AF-A0A1X1UJN7-F1
#
_entry.id   AF-A0A1X1UJN7-F1
#
_cell.length_a   1.000
_cell.length_b   1.000
_cell.length_c   1.000
_cell.angle_alpha   90.00
_cell.angle_beta   90.00
_cell.angle_gamma   90.00
#
_symmetry.space_group_name_H-M   'P 1'
#
loop_
_entity.id
_entity.type
_entity.pdbx_description
1 polymer ?
#
loop_
_entity_poly.entity_id
_entity_poly.type
_entity_poly.pdbx_seq_one_letter_code
_entity_poly.pdbx_strand_id
1 'polypeptide(L)'
;MSSIPAGDDVLDPDEPTYDLPDVAKLLGVPVTKVHQQLREGHLVAVRRAGDVVVPRVFFTESGHVVKSLPGLLMVLHDGGYRDTEIVRWLFTPDPSLTVTRDGTRDAISNARPVDALHAHQAREVLRRAQAMAY
;
A
#
# COMPACT_ATOMS: atom_id res chain seq x y z
N MET A 1 -23.01 -7.53 -10.66
CA MET A 1 -21.86 -6.62 -10.86
C MET A 1 -20.94 -6.76 -9.67
N SER A 2 -19.83 -7.48 -9.81
CA SER A 2 -18.87 -7.67 -8.72
C SER A 2 -18.19 -6.34 -8.43
N SER A 3 -18.60 -5.68 -7.34
CA SER A 3 -17.99 -4.42 -6.91
C SER A 3 -16.50 -4.66 -6.67
N ILE A 4 -15.67 -3.74 -7.15
CA ILE A 4 -14.23 -3.79 -6.90
C ILE A 4 -14.03 -3.47 -5.42
N PRO A 5 -13.32 -4.33 -4.66
CA PRO A 5 -13.02 -4.05 -3.27
C PRO A 5 -12.13 -2.80 -3.22
N ALA A 6 -12.58 -1.81 -2.46
CA ALA A 6 -11.88 -0.57 -2.26
C ALA A 6 -12.35 0.04 -0.93
N GLY A 7 -11.39 0.52 -0.14
CA GLY A 7 -11.65 1.26 1.09
C GLY A 7 -12.13 2.68 0.83
N ASP A 8 -12.46 3.37 1.91
CA ASP A 8 -12.71 4.82 1.88
C ASP A 8 -11.40 5.57 1.64
N ASP A 9 -11.51 6.74 0.99
CA ASP A 9 -10.37 7.64 0.84
C ASP A 9 -9.99 8.27 2.19
N VAL A 10 -8.92 7.75 2.76
CA VAL A 10 -8.28 8.22 4.00
C VAL A 10 -6.90 8.83 3.73
N LEU A 11 -6.55 8.96 2.45
CA LEU A 11 -5.29 9.52 2.01
C LEU A 11 -5.37 11.04 2.01
N ASP A 12 -4.21 11.69 2.08
CA ASP A 12 -4.13 13.13 1.87
C ASP A 12 -4.61 13.48 0.43
N PRO A 13 -5.32 14.59 0.20
CA PRO A 13 -5.75 15.02 -1.13
C PRO A 13 -4.60 15.13 -2.14
N ASP A 14 -3.40 15.51 -1.68
CA ASP A 14 -2.21 15.64 -2.51
C ASP A 14 -1.44 14.31 -2.69
N GLU A 15 -1.90 13.22 -2.08
CA GLU A 15 -1.24 11.91 -2.21
C GLU A 15 -1.40 11.37 -3.64
N PRO A 16 -0.30 11.03 -4.33
CA PRO A 16 -0.34 10.56 -5.71
C PRO A 16 -0.97 9.17 -5.83
N THR A 17 -1.99 9.07 -6.68
CA THR A 17 -2.72 7.82 -6.97
C THR A 17 -2.74 7.52 -8.46
N TYR A 18 -2.90 6.24 -8.80
CA TYR A 18 -3.13 5.75 -10.17
C TYR A 18 -4.53 5.17 -10.31
N ASP A 19 -5.14 5.41 -11.46
CA ASP A 19 -6.37 4.72 -11.84
C ASP A 19 -6.06 3.28 -12.27
N LEU A 20 -7.06 2.39 -12.22
CA LEU A 20 -6.89 0.98 -12.60
C LEU A 20 -6.33 0.78 -14.02
N PRO A 21 -6.72 1.56 -15.05
CA PRO A 21 -6.11 1.46 -16.38
C PRO A 21 -4.63 1.84 -16.40
N ASP A 22 -4.21 2.79 -15.57
CA ASP A 22 -2.81 3.21 -15.51
C ASP A 22 -1.95 2.22 -14.73
N VAL A 23 -2.50 1.62 -13.66
CA VAL A 23 -1.87 0.46 -13.00
C VAL A 23 -1.67 -0.70 -13.98
N ALA A 24 -2.68 -0.98 -14.81
CA ALA A 24 -2.59 -2.04 -15.81
C ALA A 24 -1.48 -1.78 -16.84
N LYS A 25 -1.38 -0.54 -17.35
CA LYS A 25 -0.29 -0.12 -18.23
C LYS A 25 1.08 -0.22 -17.55
N LEU A 26 1.17 0.25 -16.30
CA LEU A 26 2.40 0.24 -15.51
C LEU A 26 2.94 -1.18 -15.33
N LEU A 27 2.06 -2.12 -14.98
CA LEU A 27 2.41 -3.52 -14.77
C LEU A 27 2.52 -4.34 -16.08
N GLY A 28 2.12 -3.78 -17.22
CA GLY A 28 2.06 -4.50 -18.50
C GLY A 28 1.05 -5.66 -18.52
N VAL A 29 -0.03 -5.55 -17.74
CA VAL A 29 -1.06 -6.59 -17.60
C VAL A 29 -2.45 -6.05 -17.96
N PRO A 30 -3.43 -6.88 -18.32
CA PRO A 30 -4.79 -6.41 -18.53
C PRO A 30 -5.41 -5.91 -17.22
N VAL A 31 -6.33 -4.94 -17.30
CA VAL A 31 -7.05 -4.38 -16.14
C VAL A 31 -7.78 -5.45 -15.33
N THR A 32 -8.25 -6.51 -15.99
CA THR A 32 -8.84 -7.70 -15.34
C THR A 32 -7.90 -8.36 -14.34
N LYS A 33 -6.59 -8.35 -14.61
CA LYS A 33 -5.57 -8.86 -13.69
C LYS A 33 -5.38 -7.94 -12.48
N VAL A 34 -5.48 -6.63 -12.68
CA VAL A 34 -5.47 -5.65 -11.57
C VAL A 34 -6.69 -5.86 -10.67
N HIS A 35 -7.89 -6.02 -11.24
CA HIS A 35 -9.08 -6.37 -10.48
C HIS A 35 -8.93 -7.69 -9.72
N GLN A 36 -8.24 -8.68 -10.31
CA GLN A 36 -7.96 -9.94 -9.63
C GLN A 36 -7.02 -9.72 -8.44
N GLN A 37 -5.94 -8.95 -8.59
CA GLN A 37 -5.02 -8.66 -7.48
C GLN A 37 -5.71 -7.96 -6.30
N LEU A 38 -6.64 -7.03 -6.59
CA LEU A 38 -7.46 -6.39 -5.56
C LEU A 38 -8.36 -7.39 -4.82
N ARG A 39 -8.94 -8.36 -5.54
CA ARG A 39 -9.78 -9.40 -4.93
C ARG A 39 -8.99 -10.43 -4.14
N GLU A 40 -7.76 -10.70 -4.56
CA GLU A 40 -6.84 -11.63 -3.89
C GLU A 40 -6.14 -11.00 -2.68
N GLY A 41 -6.35 -9.70 -2.40
CA GLY A 41 -5.65 -8.99 -1.33
C GLY A 41 -4.15 -8.76 -1.62
N HIS A 42 -3.73 -8.92 -2.87
CA HIS A 42 -2.36 -8.62 -3.30
C HIS A 42 -2.11 -7.12 -3.49
N LEU A 43 -3.19 -6.35 -3.62
CA LEU A 43 -3.20 -4.91 -3.78
C LEU A 43 -4.42 -4.34 -3.03
N VAL A 44 -4.34 -3.09 -2.58
CA VAL A 44 -5.47 -2.39 -1.95
C VAL A 44 -5.74 -1.08 -2.72
N ALA A 45 -7.01 -0.73 -2.84
CA ALA A 45 -7.48 0.49 -3.52
C ALA A 45 -8.38 1.31 -2.59
N VAL A 46 -8.53 2.59 -2.90
CA VAL A 46 -9.46 3.50 -2.23
C VAL A 46 -10.44 4.12 -3.22
N ARG A 47 -11.60 4.53 -2.72
CA ARG A 47 -12.61 5.27 -3.50
C ARG A 47 -12.44 6.77 -3.31
N ARG A 48 -11.84 7.43 -4.29
CA ARG A 48 -11.62 8.88 -4.31
C ARG A 48 -12.53 9.53 -5.35
N ALA A 49 -13.36 10.48 -4.92
CA ALA A 49 -14.31 11.19 -5.79
C ALA A 49 -15.25 10.31 -6.65
N GLY A 50 -15.50 9.06 -6.23
CA GLY A 50 -16.33 8.09 -6.95
C GLY A 50 -15.54 7.08 -7.81
N ASP A 51 -14.25 7.32 -8.01
CA ASP A 51 -13.35 6.46 -8.78
C ASP A 51 -12.51 5.57 -7.86
N VAL A 52 -12.16 4.38 -8.35
CA VAL A 52 -11.29 3.42 -7.64
C VAL A 52 -9.85 3.68 -8.06
N VAL A 53 -9.05 4.12 -7.09
CA VAL A 53 -7.65 4.50 -7.31
C VAL A 53 -6.72 3.72 -6.40
N VAL A 54 -5.48 3.53 -6.84
CA VAL A 54 -4.43 2.81 -6.12
C VAL A 54 -3.29 3.77 -5.81
N PRO A 55 -2.82 3.86 -4.56
CA PRO A 55 -1.67 4.69 -4.22
C PRO A 55 -0.42 4.36 -5.04
N ARG A 56 0.22 5.40 -5.60
CA ARG A 56 1.43 5.25 -6.42
C ARG A 56 2.58 4.62 -5.65
N VAL A 57 2.64 4.88 -4.35
CA VAL A 57 3.64 4.32 -3.43
C VAL A 57 3.56 2.80 -3.27
N PHE A 58 2.57 2.10 -3.83
CA PHE A 58 2.59 0.63 -3.88
C PHE A 58 3.43 0.06 -5.02
N PHE A 59 3.90 0.91 -5.92
CA PHE A 59 4.70 0.52 -7.07
C PHE A 59 6.11 1.08 -6.96
N THR A 60 7.09 0.26 -7.33
CA THR A 60 8.49 0.66 -7.44
C THR A 60 8.70 1.56 -8.66
N GLU A 61 9.82 2.28 -8.70
CA GLU A 61 10.20 3.10 -9.86
C GLU A 61 10.37 2.26 -11.14
N SER A 62 10.65 0.97 -11.00
CA SER A 62 10.72 -0.01 -12.09
C SER A 62 9.35 -0.50 -12.58
N GLY A 63 8.24 0.04 -12.06
CA GLY A 63 6.90 -0.30 -12.49
C GLY A 63 6.38 -1.66 -12.01
N HIS A 64 6.82 -2.12 -10.84
CA HIS A 64 6.36 -3.38 -10.25
C HIS A 64 5.70 -3.14 -8.90
N VAL A 65 4.76 -3.98 -8.48
CA VAL A 65 4.23 -3.95 -7.11
C VAL A 65 5.38 -4.23 -6.14
N VAL A 66 5.45 -3.47 -5.04
CA VAL A 66 6.44 -3.69 -3.99
C VAL A 66 6.32 -5.13 -3.47
N LYS A 67 7.41 -5.90 -3.54
CA LYS A 67 7.43 -7.34 -3.23
C LYS A 67 6.87 -7.68 -1.84
N SER A 68 7.06 -6.79 -0.87
CA SER A 68 6.63 -6.97 0.52
C SER A 68 5.15 -6.67 0.75
N LEU A 69 4.49 -5.96 -0.18
CA LEU A 69 3.12 -5.50 -0.03
C LEU A 69 2.12 -6.66 0.11
N PRO A 70 2.10 -7.67 -0.79
CA PRO A 70 1.10 -8.74 -0.68
C PRO A 70 1.19 -9.51 0.65
N GLY A 71 2.40 -9.79 1.12
CA GLY A 71 2.60 -10.47 2.40
C GLY A 71 2.16 -9.63 3.59
N LEU A 72 2.35 -8.31 3.53
CA LEU A 72 1.87 -7.38 4.56
C LEU A 72 0.35 -7.30 4.60
N LEU A 73 -0.29 -7.17 3.43
CA LEU A 73 -1.75 -7.14 3.32
C LEU A 73 -2.37 -8.43 3.86
N MET A 74 -1.78 -9.58 3.55
CA MET A 74 -2.22 -10.88 4.08
C MET A 74 -2.18 -10.91 5.61
N VAL A 75 -1.09 -10.48 6.23
CA VAL A 75 -0.97 -10.41 7.71
C VAL A 75 -2.02 -9.50 8.33
N LEU A 76 -2.25 -8.32 7.74
CA LEU A 76 -3.25 -7.38 8.23
C LEU A 76 -4.67 -7.92 8.05
N HIS A 77 -4.98 -8.57 6.93
CA HIS A 77 -6.27 -9.21 6.73
C HIS A 77 -6.51 -10.38 7.68
N ASP A 78 -5.49 -11.20 7.96
CA ASP A 78 -5.57 -12.27 8.97
C ASP A 78 -5.81 -11.70 10.37
N GLY A 79 -5.29 -10.50 10.65
CA GLY A 79 -5.60 -9.72 11.86
C GLY A 79 -6.98 -9.07 11.88
N GLY A 80 -7.79 -9.24 10.83
CA GLY A 80 -9.16 -8.71 10.74
C GLY A 80 -9.26 -7.25 10.25
N TYR A 81 -8.15 -6.65 9.81
CA TYR A 81 -8.15 -5.28 9.31
C TYR A 81 -8.82 -5.17 7.93
N ARG A 82 -9.65 -4.13 7.77
CA ARG A 82 -10.30 -3.81 6.49
C ARG A 82 -9.43 -2.89 5.64
N ASP A 83 -9.71 -2.83 4.34
CA ASP A 83 -8.99 -1.99 3.36
C ASP A 83 -8.79 -0.55 3.86
N THR A 84 -9.85 0.09 4.38
CA THR A 84 -9.79 1.45 4.92
C THR A 84 -8.82 1.57 6.10
N GLU A 85 -8.77 0.58 6.98
CA GLU A 85 -7.90 0.56 8.17
C GLU A 85 -6.45 0.29 7.79
N ILE A 86 -6.24 -0.62 6.84
CA ILE A 86 -4.94 -0.94 6.26
C ILE A 86 -4.34 0.32 5.61
N VAL A 87 -5.10 0.99 4.74
CA VAL A 87 -4.64 2.21 4.09
C VAL A 87 -4.40 3.30 5.13
N ARG A 88 -5.32 3.50 6.09
CA ARG A 88 -5.10 4.48 7.16
C ARG A 88 -3.79 4.21 7.90
N TRP A 89 -3.53 2.98 8.29
CA TRP A 89 -2.33 2.62 9.02
C TRP A 89 -1.06 2.81 8.18
N LEU A 90 -1.07 2.37 6.92
CA LEU A 90 0.07 2.49 6.00
C LEU A 90 0.51 3.93 5.77
N PHE A 91 -0.44 4.87 5.79
CA PHE A 91 -0.19 6.29 5.51
C PHE A 91 -0.12 7.16 6.77
N THR A 92 -0.38 6.61 7.96
CA THR A 92 -0.23 7.33 9.23
C THR A 92 1.26 7.35 9.62
N PRO A 93 1.87 8.54 9.79
CA PRO A 93 3.23 8.64 10.31
C PRO A 93 3.34 8.05 11.70
N ASP A 94 4.38 7.24 11.93
CA ASP A 94 4.65 6.65 13.25
C ASP A 94 5.95 7.25 13.82
N PRO A 95 5.89 7.98 14.95
CA PRO A 95 7.06 8.66 15.52
C PRO A 95 8.15 7.69 15.97
N SER A 96 7.80 6.42 16.20
CA SER A 96 8.74 5.35 16.54
C SER A 96 9.32 4.62 15.33
N LEU A 97 8.89 4.98 14.11
CA LEU A 97 9.40 4.43 12.86
C LEU A 97 10.41 5.41 12.23
N THR A 98 11.62 4.92 11.99
CA THR A 98 12.68 5.68 11.35
C THR A 98 13.07 5.02 10.04
N VAL A 99 12.93 5.74 8.93
CA VAL A 99 13.28 5.25 7.58
C VAL A 99 14.54 5.88 7.05
N THR A 100 15.44 5.05 6.53
CA THR A 100 16.62 5.51 5.79
C THR A 100 16.31 5.42 4.31
N ARG A 101 16.37 6.55 3.62
CA ARG A 101 16.19 6.57 2.16
C ARG A 101 17.45 6.06 1.50
N ASP A 102 17.30 5.09 0.61
CA ASP A 102 18.42 4.43 -0.07
C ASP A 102 19.30 5.48 -0.77
N GLY A 103 20.62 5.41 -0.53
CA GLY A 103 21.60 6.38 -1.04
C GLY A 103 21.86 7.64 -0.19
N THR A 104 21.11 7.87 0.90
CA THR A 104 21.36 9.00 1.84
C THR A 104 21.57 8.50 3.27
N ARG A 105 22.44 9.16 4.05
CA ARG A 105 22.63 8.85 5.49
C ARG A 105 21.53 9.48 6.36
N ASP A 106 20.63 10.25 5.77
CA ASP A 106 19.56 10.93 6.47
C ASP A 106 18.46 9.95 6.89
N ALA A 107 18.26 9.87 8.19
CA ALA A 107 17.21 9.09 8.82
C ALA A 107 15.97 9.98 8.99
N ILE A 108 14.89 9.63 8.31
CA ILE A 108 13.60 10.29 8.47
C ILE A 108 12.93 9.64 9.68
N SER A 109 12.87 10.37 10.79
CA SER A 109 12.05 9.99 11.94
C SER A 109 10.59 10.36 11.68
N ASN A 110 9.65 9.68 12.33
CA ASN A 110 8.22 9.87 12.08
C ASN A 110 7.81 9.53 10.64
N ALA A 111 8.33 8.41 10.12
CA ALA A 111 8.04 7.96 8.78
C ALA A 111 6.71 7.19 8.70
N ARG A 112 6.12 7.10 7.50
CA ARG A 112 4.92 6.28 7.28
C ARG A 112 5.35 4.83 6.98
N PRO A 113 4.58 3.82 7.43
CA PRO A 113 4.88 2.42 7.12
C PRO A 113 5.02 2.16 5.62
N VAL A 114 4.25 2.87 4.77
CA VAL A 114 4.34 2.74 3.31
C VAL A 114 5.69 3.17 2.74
N ASP A 115 6.34 4.18 3.33
CA ASP A 115 7.66 4.66 2.89
C ASP A 115 8.77 3.65 3.22
N ALA A 116 8.59 2.90 4.31
CA ALA A 116 9.50 1.83 4.72
C ALA A 116 9.42 0.58 3.83
N LEU A 117 8.34 0.41 3.03
CA LEU A 117 8.17 -0.73 2.13
C LEU A 117 9.18 -0.74 0.98
N HIS A 118 9.59 0.44 0.52
CA HIS A 118 10.58 0.61 -0.56
C HIS A 118 12.01 0.44 -0.08
N ALA A 119 12.26 0.67 1.21
CA ALA A 119 13.56 0.45 1.81
C ALA A 119 13.75 -1.02 2.21
N HIS A 120 14.98 -1.39 2.58
CA HIS A 120 15.32 -2.67 3.22
C HIS A 120 14.59 -2.90 4.57
N GLN A 121 13.68 -2.01 4.96
CA GLN A 121 13.02 -1.91 6.24
C GLN A 121 11.58 -2.45 6.22
N ALA A 122 11.11 -3.01 5.11
CA ALA A 122 9.80 -3.68 5.05
C ALA A 122 9.62 -4.77 6.13
N ARG A 123 10.72 -5.36 6.62
CA ARG A 123 10.70 -6.31 7.76
C ARG A 123 10.16 -5.69 9.05
N GLU A 124 10.52 -4.44 9.33
CA GLU A 124 10.04 -3.74 10.53
C GLU A 124 8.54 -3.42 10.42
N VAL A 125 8.07 -3.06 9.22
CA VAL A 125 6.64 -2.87 8.93
C VAL A 125 5.86 -4.16 9.15
N LEU A 126 6.36 -5.28 8.62
CA LEU A 126 5.75 -6.60 8.82
C LEU A 126 5.71 -7.00 10.30
N ARG A 127 6.80 -6.77 11.04
CA ARG A 127 6.85 -7.05 12.49
C ARG A 127 5.78 -6.26 13.26
N ARG A 128 5.56 -4.99 12.90
CA ARG A 128 4.52 -4.15 13.52
C ARG A 128 3.12 -4.61 13.15
N ALA A 129 2.88 -4.96 11.89
CA ALA A 129 1.60 -5.52 11.45
C ALA A 129 1.26 -6.82 12.20
N GLN A 130 2.24 -7.70 12.39
CA GLN A 130 2.06 -8.93 13.18
C GLN A 130 1.74 -8.63 14.65
N ALA A 131 2.41 -7.65 15.26
CA ALA A 131 2.15 -7.23 16.64
C ALA A 131 0.77 -6.57 16.81
N MET A 132 0.16 -6.11 15.73
CA MET A 132 -1.20 -5.53 15.69
C MET A 132 -2.30 -6.57 15.44
N ALA A 133 -1.92 -7.76 14.97
CA ALA A 133 -2.82 -8.85 14.63
C ALA A 133 -2.98 -9.90 15.76
N TYR A 134 -2.26 -9.75 16.87
CA TYR A 134 -2.22 -10.70 18.00
C TYR A 134 -2.42 -9.97 19.33
#